data_AF-A0A2D5E9G9-F1
#
_entry.id   AF-A0A2D5E9G9-F1
#
_cell.length_a   1.000
_cell.length_b   1.000
_cell.length_c   1.000
_cell.angle_alpha   90.00
_cell.angle_beta   90.00
_cell.angle_gamma   90.00
#
_symmetry.space_group_name_H-M   'P 1'
#
loop_
_entity.id
_entity.type
_entity.pdbx_description
1 polymer ?
#
loop_
_entity_poly.entity_id
_entity_poly.type
_entity_poly.pdbx_seq_one_letter_code
_entity_poly.pdbx_strand_id
1 'polypeptide(L)'
;MPRPRLVDHFLRHLPASRIAMTLSCVAIGLSVGCQSVPVKDAGDSEMIAGTTRLVIEVETAQWENEQLYLAVFQAPEDFLEEDRWVESIVTPVVIPVTRVIFEDVRTIPSAISGFIDIERDKTLTRNFIGLPAEPWGFSNDQSVILGLPSFENVAVELQGPTTVVRFRMGTSLDRSKVRRERRGAPEASSNGTTQDS
;
A
#
# COMPACT_ATOMS: atom_id res chain seq x y z
N MET A 1 -31.37 -4.24 18.69
CA MET A 1 -32.43 -4.68 17.77
C MET A 1 -31.81 -5.61 16.72
N PRO A 2 -32.39 -6.78 16.41
CA PRO A 2 -31.80 -7.69 15.42
C PRO A 2 -32.17 -7.30 13.98
N ARG A 3 -31.22 -7.48 13.07
CA ARG A 3 -31.31 -7.23 11.62
C ARG A 3 -32.26 -8.22 10.92
N PRO A 4 -33.02 -7.81 9.89
CA PRO A 4 -33.72 -8.75 9.02
C PRO A 4 -32.77 -9.35 7.97
N ARG A 5 -32.81 -10.68 7.86
CA ARG A 5 -32.21 -11.50 6.81
C ARG A 5 -33.12 -11.45 5.57
N LEU A 6 -32.57 -11.14 4.39
CA LEU A 6 -33.25 -11.40 3.13
C LEU A 6 -32.90 -12.83 2.68
N VAL A 7 -33.94 -13.57 2.37
CA VAL A 7 -33.96 -15.01 2.09
C VAL A 7 -33.66 -15.26 0.62
N ASP A 8 -32.80 -16.25 0.35
CA ASP A 8 -32.53 -16.82 -0.96
C ASP A 8 -33.81 -17.41 -1.59
N HIS A 9 -34.12 -16.99 -2.81
CA HIS A 9 -35.14 -17.65 -3.63
C HIS A 9 -34.47 -18.68 -4.54
N PHE A 10 -34.75 -19.94 -4.22
CA PHE A 10 -34.45 -21.14 -5.00
C PHE A 10 -34.82 -21.03 -6.49
N LEU A 11 -33.89 -21.49 -7.33
CA LEU A 11 -34.04 -22.36 -8.50
C LEU A 11 -35.45 -22.54 -9.08
N ARG A 12 -35.59 -22.31 -10.41
CA ARG A 12 -35.98 -23.39 -11.34
C ARG A 12 -36.07 -22.98 -12.83
N HIS A 13 -35.68 -23.96 -13.65
CA HIS A 13 -36.11 -24.28 -15.03
C HIS A 13 -35.36 -23.70 -16.24
N LEU A 14 -34.52 -24.57 -16.82
CA LEU A 14 -34.20 -24.64 -18.25
C LEU A 14 -35.40 -25.20 -19.04
N PRO A 15 -35.55 -24.81 -20.32
CA PRO A 15 -36.03 -25.73 -21.34
C PRO A 15 -34.98 -25.96 -22.44
N ALA A 16 -34.89 -27.22 -22.86
CA ALA A 16 -34.13 -27.70 -24.00
C ALA A 16 -34.91 -27.45 -25.31
N SER A 17 -34.24 -27.07 -26.40
CA SER A 17 -34.59 -27.55 -27.76
C SER A 17 -33.56 -27.13 -28.83
N ARG A 18 -32.78 -28.12 -29.25
CA ARG A 18 -32.48 -28.56 -30.64
C ARG A 18 -32.55 -27.53 -31.78
N ILE A 19 -31.40 -27.19 -32.38
CA ILE A 19 -31.26 -27.03 -33.84
C ILE A 19 -29.97 -27.75 -34.27
N ALA A 20 -30.13 -28.74 -35.15
CA ALA A 20 -29.06 -29.43 -35.84
C ALA A 20 -28.86 -28.78 -37.21
N MET A 21 -27.61 -28.48 -37.58
CA MET A 21 -27.21 -28.28 -38.97
C MET A 21 -25.75 -28.74 -39.14
N THR A 22 -25.58 -29.95 -39.66
CA THR A 22 -24.35 -30.47 -40.28
C THR A 22 -24.11 -29.70 -41.60
N LEU A 23 -22.93 -29.54 -42.20
CA LEU A 23 -21.82 -30.48 -42.44
C LEU A 23 -20.71 -29.69 -43.17
N SER A 24 -19.43 -29.83 -42.81
CA SER A 24 -18.33 -29.87 -43.79
C SER A 24 -17.07 -30.41 -43.15
N CYS A 25 -16.68 -31.61 -43.60
CA CYS A 25 -15.46 -32.29 -43.21
C CYS A 25 -14.25 -31.64 -43.87
N VAL A 26 -13.24 -31.28 -43.08
CA VAL A 26 -11.85 -31.37 -43.52
C VAL A 26 -11.06 -32.03 -42.39
N ALA A 27 -10.70 -33.30 -42.62
CA ALA A 27 -9.78 -34.04 -41.79
C ALA A 27 -8.34 -33.64 -42.13
N ILE A 28 -7.60 -33.12 -41.15
CA ILE A 28 -6.13 -33.10 -41.22
C ILE A 28 -5.57 -33.50 -39.85
N GLY A 29 -4.83 -34.61 -39.84
CA GLY A 29 -3.59 -34.72 -39.08
C GLY A 29 -3.70 -35.14 -37.61
N LEU A 30 -3.44 -36.43 -37.37
CA LEU A 30 -3.02 -36.94 -36.07
C LEU A 30 -1.71 -36.26 -35.63
N SER A 31 -1.74 -35.62 -34.46
CA SER A 31 -0.58 -35.63 -33.58
C SER A 31 -1.09 -35.83 -32.15
N VAL A 32 -0.94 -37.07 -31.66
CA VAL A 32 -0.95 -37.33 -30.23
C VAL A 32 0.35 -36.75 -29.70
N GLY A 33 0.29 -35.47 -29.35
CA GLY A 33 1.25 -34.85 -28.45
C GLY A 33 0.48 -34.53 -27.18
N CYS A 34 0.66 -35.33 -26.13
CA CYS A 34 0.38 -34.86 -24.78
C CYS A 34 1.33 -33.70 -24.52
N GLN A 35 0.92 -32.48 -24.87
CA GLN A 35 1.57 -31.30 -24.33
C GLN A 35 1.13 -31.24 -22.88
N SER A 36 1.93 -31.84 -22.00
CA SER A 36 1.95 -31.45 -20.60
C SER A 36 2.20 -29.95 -20.61
N VAL A 37 1.12 -29.19 -20.41
CA VAL A 37 1.20 -27.76 -20.10
C VAL A 37 2.25 -27.66 -18.99
N PRO A 38 3.32 -26.87 -19.16
CA PRO A 38 4.20 -26.61 -18.04
C PRO A 38 3.32 -25.92 -17.00
N VAL A 39 2.98 -26.66 -15.94
CA VAL A 39 2.49 -26.06 -14.70
C VAL A 39 3.60 -25.10 -14.35
N LYS A 40 3.31 -23.82 -14.56
CA LYS A 40 4.14 -22.71 -14.13
C LYS A 40 4.04 -22.79 -12.62
N ASP A 41 4.94 -23.58 -12.04
CA ASP A 41 5.20 -23.62 -10.63
C ASP A 41 5.79 -22.23 -10.31
N ALA A 42 4.89 -21.25 -10.23
CA ALA A 42 5.12 -20.06 -9.46
C ALA A 42 5.23 -20.60 -8.04
N GLY A 43 6.45 -20.99 -7.69
CA GLY A 43 6.81 -21.21 -6.31
C GLY A 43 6.53 -19.90 -5.62
N ASP A 44 5.35 -19.80 -5.01
CA ASP A 44 5.12 -18.99 -3.84
C ASP A 44 6.07 -19.55 -2.80
N SER A 45 7.34 -19.15 -2.91
CA SER A 45 8.31 -19.30 -1.86
C SER A 45 7.81 -18.33 -0.80
N GLU A 46 6.81 -18.77 -0.03
CA GLU A 46 6.42 -18.16 1.23
C GLU A 46 7.70 -18.17 2.07
N MET A 47 8.44 -17.07 1.96
CA MET A 47 9.43 -16.69 2.94
C MET A 47 8.71 -16.85 4.27
N ILE A 48 9.27 -17.68 5.17
CA ILE A 48 8.75 -17.80 6.53
C ILE A 48 9.01 -16.44 7.19
N ALA A 49 8.10 -15.51 6.96
CA ALA A 49 8.13 -14.19 7.51
C ALA A 49 7.82 -14.34 8.99
N GLY A 50 8.73 -13.89 9.84
CA GLY A 50 8.43 -13.69 11.25
C GLY A 50 7.41 -12.57 11.42
N THR A 51 7.13 -12.23 12.66
CA THR A 51 6.34 -11.05 13.00
C THR A 51 7.18 -10.03 13.78
N THR A 52 6.73 -8.79 13.78
CA THR A 52 7.37 -7.70 14.53
C THR A 52 6.32 -6.82 15.18
N ARG A 53 6.71 -6.23 16.30
CA ARG A 53 6.01 -5.08 16.87
C ARG A 53 6.37 -3.83 16.07
N LEU A 54 5.45 -3.38 15.23
CA LEU A 54 5.63 -2.20 14.39
C LEU A 54 5.22 -0.94 15.16
N VAL A 55 6.19 -0.09 15.46
CA VAL A 55 5.98 1.23 16.04
C VAL A 55 6.06 2.26 14.92
N ILE A 56 4.97 3.00 14.71
CA ILE A 56 4.91 4.07 13.72
C ILE A 56 4.92 5.40 14.46
N GLU A 57 5.88 6.25 14.14
CA GLU A 57 5.96 7.61 14.64
C GLU A 57 5.76 8.58 13.48
N VAL A 58 4.62 9.26 13.52
CA VAL A 58 4.21 10.20 12.49
C VAL A 58 4.50 11.60 13.00
N GLU A 59 5.41 12.32 12.36
CA GLU A 59 5.67 13.73 12.70
C GLU A 59 4.51 14.58 12.18
N THR A 60 3.80 15.20 13.12
CA THR A 60 2.61 16.03 12.92
C THR A 60 2.81 17.32 13.70
N ALA A 61 3.46 18.31 13.08
CA ALA A 61 3.71 19.61 13.72
C ALA A 61 2.46 20.54 13.74
N GLN A 62 1.38 20.11 13.10
CA GLN A 62 0.11 20.82 12.97
C GLN A 62 -1.05 19.80 13.11
N TRP A 63 -2.30 20.27 13.04
CA TRP A 63 -3.52 19.44 13.00
C TRP A 63 -3.83 18.65 14.29
N GLU A 64 -3.47 19.18 15.46
CA GLU A 64 -3.80 18.57 16.74
C GLU A 64 -5.30 18.25 16.86
N ASN A 65 -5.63 17.05 17.36
CA ASN A 65 -6.99 16.50 17.49
C ASN A 65 -7.74 16.16 16.20
N GLU A 66 -7.20 16.48 15.01
CA GLU A 66 -7.76 15.97 13.76
C GLU A 66 -7.57 14.45 13.64
N GLN A 67 -8.37 13.81 12.78
CA GLN A 67 -8.30 12.36 12.61
C GLN A 67 -7.18 11.98 11.63
N LEU A 68 -6.18 11.25 12.15
CA LEU A 68 -5.14 10.60 11.36
C LEU A 68 -5.59 9.18 11.01
N TYR A 69 -5.70 8.92 9.72
CA TYR A 69 -5.88 7.58 9.17
C TYR A 69 -4.50 7.02 8.84
N LEU A 70 -4.21 5.82 9.32
CA LEU A 70 -2.97 5.10 9.05
C LEU A 70 -3.29 3.71 8.52
N ALA A 71 -2.55 3.29 7.49
CA ALA A 71 -2.67 1.96 6.91
C ALA A 71 -1.29 1.37 6.57
N VAL A 72 -1.16 0.06 6.74
CA VAL A 72 0.01 -0.75 6.40
C VAL A 72 -0.36 -1.67 5.24
N PHE A 73 0.44 -1.68 4.19
CA PHE A 73 0.27 -2.50 2.99
C PHE A 73 1.49 -3.40 2.82
N GLN A 74 1.28 -4.62 2.33
CA GLN A 74 2.33 -5.61 2.10
C GLN A 74 2.31 -6.22 0.69
N ALA A 75 1.43 -5.74 -0.17
CA ALA A 75 1.33 -6.12 -1.57
C ALA A 75 1.28 -4.85 -2.44
N PRO A 76 2.09 -4.77 -3.52
CA PRO A 76 2.07 -3.62 -4.42
C PRO A 76 0.71 -3.33 -5.06
N GLU A 77 -0.04 -4.37 -5.42
CA GLU A 77 -1.36 -4.29 -6.04
C GLU A 77 -2.46 -3.77 -5.10
N ASP A 78 -2.23 -3.85 -3.80
CA ASP A 78 -3.16 -3.41 -2.75
C ASP A 78 -2.87 -1.99 -2.29
N PHE A 79 -1.72 -1.42 -2.68
CA PHE A 79 -1.25 -0.16 -2.16
C PHE A 79 -2.19 0.99 -2.51
N LEU A 80 -2.72 1.66 -1.47
CA LEU A 80 -3.68 2.76 -1.54
C LEU A 80 -5.09 2.38 -2.03
N GLU A 81 -5.38 1.08 -2.16
CA GLU A 81 -6.74 0.59 -2.39
C GLU A 81 -7.51 0.51 -1.06
N GLU A 82 -8.78 0.92 -1.08
CA GLU A 82 -9.66 0.88 0.08
C GLU A 82 -9.90 -0.55 0.53
N ASP A 83 -9.87 -0.78 1.85
CA ASP A 83 -10.03 -2.09 2.49
C ASP A 83 -9.02 -3.17 2.07
N ARG A 84 -7.89 -2.79 1.46
CA ARG A 84 -6.80 -3.70 1.02
C ARG A 84 -5.53 -3.64 1.88
N TRP A 85 -5.57 -2.98 3.04
CA TRP A 85 -4.46 -2.96 4.00
C TRP A 85 -4.39 -4.25 4.84
N VAL A 86 -3.21 -4.55 5.37
CA VAL A 86 -3.03 -5.62 6.37
C VAL A 86 -3.33 -5.14 7.80
N GLU A 87 -3.08 -3.85 8.07
CA GLU A 87 -3.36 -3.20 9.35
C GLU A 87 -3.81 -1.76 9.10
N SER A 88 -4.75 -1.26 9.91
CA SER A 88 -5.13 0.16 9.87
C SER A 88 -5.67 0.65 11.20
N ILE A 89 -5.61 1.98 11.38
CA ILE A 89 -6.20 2.65 12.53
C ILE A 89 -6.63 4.07 12.16
N VAL A 90 -7.65 4.57 12.87
CA VAL A 90 -7.98 6.00 12.91
C VAL A 90 -7.75 6.48 14.33
N THR A 91 -6.93 7.51 14.50
CA THR A 91 -6.55 8.05 15.82
C THR A 91 -6.50 9.57 15.77
N PRO A 92 -6.81 10.29 16.86
CA PRO A 92 -6.53 11.72 16.93
C PRO A 92 -5.02 11.98 16.80
N VAL A 93 -4.68 13.05 16.08
CA VAL A 93 -3.31 13.57 16.00
C VAL A 93 -2.88 14.10 17.36
N VAL A 94 -1.71 13.62 17.80
CA VAL A 94 -0.99 14.12 18.98
C VAL A 94 0.28 14.80 18.49
N ILE A 95 0.47 16.06 18.89
CA ILE A 95 1.66 16.83 18.52
C ILE A 95 2.78 16.61 19.56
N PRO A 96 4.07 16.69 19.16
CA PRO A 96 4.55 16.86 17.78
C PRO A 96 4.62 15.54 17.00
N VAL A 97 4.44 14.40 17.67
CA VAL A 97 4.55 13.06 17.09
C VAL A 97 3.38 12.20 17.53
N THR A 98 2.60 11.74 16.57
CA THR A 98 1.57 10.73 16.81
C THR A 98 2.21 9.36 16.76
N ARG A 99 2.10 8.59 17.84
CA ARG A 99 2.69 7.25 17.94
C ARG A 99 1.61 6.17 17.90
N VAL A 100 1.75 5.23 16.97
CA VAL A 100 0.87 4.07 16.79
C VAL A 100 1.68 2.79 16.89
N ILE A 101 1.06 1.74 17.42
CA ILE A 101 1.69 0.42 17.53
C ILE A 101 0.75 -0.61 16.91
N PHE A 102 1.29 -1.42 16.01
CA PHE A 102 0.69 -2.66 15.55
C PHE A 102 1.54 -3.83 16.07
N GLU A 103 0.88 -4.84 16.63
CA GLU A 103 1.54 -6.06 17.08
C GLU A 103 1.47 -7.11 15.97
N ASP A 104 2.39 -8.07 15.99
CA ASP A 104 2.40 -9.24 15.10
C ASP A 104 2.38 -8.96 13.58
N VAL A 105 2.93 -7.82 13.14
CA VAL A 105 3.02 -7.47 11.71
C VAL A 105 4.07 -8.35 11.01
N ARG A 106 3.72 -8.96 9.88
CA ARG A 106 4.67 -9.82 9.12
C ARG A 106 5.93 -9.04 8.73
N THR A 107 7.10 -9.66 8.88
CA THR A 107 8.40 -9.09 8.52
C THR A 107 8.69 -9.25 7.03
N ILE A 108 7.90 -8.56 6.20
CA ILE A 108 8.10 -8.45 4.75
C ILE A 108 8.09 -6.97 4.35
N PRO A 109 8.58 -6.62 3.14
CA PRO A 109 8.52 -5.25 2.65
C PRO A 109 7.13 -4.67 2.81
N SER A 110 7.04 -3.51 3.45
CA SER A 110 5.76 -2.89 3.81
C SER A 110 5.75 -1.41 3.47
N ALA A 111 4.64 -0.92 2.94
CA ALA A 111 4.38 0.50 2.74
C ALA A 111 3.39 1.00 3.78
N ILE A 112 3.65 2.16 4.36
CA ILE A 112 2.79 2.81 5.35
C ILE A 112 2.30 4.12 4.76
N SER A 113 0.99 4.35 4.80
CA SER A 113 0.40 5.64 4.41
C SER A 113 -0.30 6.28 5.60
N GLY A 114 -0.25 7.61 5.65
CA GLY A 114 -1.01 8.43 6.56
C GLY A 114 -1.73 9.55 5.82
N PHE A 115 -2.99 9.84 6.17
CA PHE A 115 -3.70 11.04 5.72
C PHE A 115 -4.58 11.62 6.83
N ILE A 116 -4.80 12.93 6.79
CA ILE A 116 -5.68 13.65 7.73
C ILE A 116 -6.88 14.18 6.95
N ASP A 117 -8.05 13.59 7.23
CA ASP A 117 -9.33 13.94 6.61
C ASP A 117 -9.92 15.18 7.29
N ILE A 118 -9.58 16.36 6.79
CA ILE A 118 -10.05 17.64 7.37
C ILE A 118 -11.49 17.91 6.94
N GLU A 119 -11.84 17.54 5.70
CA GLU A 119 -13.14 17.82 5.11
C GLU A 119 -14.21 16.78 5.47
N ARG A 120 -13.80 15.65 6.08
CA ARG A 120 -14.63 14.53 6.54
C ARG A 120 -15.31 13.77 5.41
N ASP A 121 -14.69 13.78 4.22
CA ASP A 121 -15.19 13.08 3.04
C ASP A 121 -14.56 11.67 2.87
N LYS A 122 -13.55 11.34 3.70
CA LYS A 122 -12.77 10.09 3.71
C LYS A 122 -12.00 9.81 2.43
N THR A 123 -11.93 10.78 1.53
CA THR A 123 -11.24 10.64 0.26
C THR A 123 -10.01 11.51 0.27
N LEU A 124 -8.92 10.99 -0.30
CA LEU A 124 -7.76 11.82 -0.60
C LEU A 124 -8.12 12.76 -1.77
N THR A 125 -8.92 13.79 -1.49
CA THR A 125 -9.45 14.69 -2.51
C THR A 125 -8.29 15.44 -3.18
N ARG A 126 -8.13 15.18 -4.48
CA ARG A 126 -7.22 15.94 -5.35
C ARG A 126 -7.90 17.24 -5.71
N ASN A 127 -7.29 18.38 -5.40
CA ASN A 127 -7.76 19.67 -5.89
C ASN A 127 -7.64 19.75 -7.42
N PHE A 128 -8.29 20.75 -8.05
CA PHE A 128 -8.38 20.96 -9.50
C PHE A 128 -7.04 21.04 -10.29
N ILE A 129 -5.91 21.08 -9.58
CA ILE A 129 -4.54 21.04 -10.12
C ILE A 129 -3.77 19.74 -9.80
N GLY A 130 -4.45 18.71 -9.29
CA GLY A 130 -3.89 17.38 -9.02
C GLY A 130 -3.13 17.22 -7.71
N LEU A 131 -3.18 18.23 -6.82
CA LEU A 131 -2.52 18.19 -5.51
C LEU A 131 -3.50 17.74 -4.43
N PRO A 132 -3.09 16.88 -3.48
CA PRO A 132 -3.91 16.60 -2.32
C PRO A 132 -4.13 17.89 -1.52
N ALA A 133 -5.39 18.24 -1.27
CA ALA A 133 -5.77 19.34 -0.38
C ALA A 133 -5.35 19.06 1.07
N GLU A 134 -5.40 17.77 1.40
CA GLU A 134 -5.23 17.24 2.73
C GLU A 134 -3.75 16.96 3.07
N PRO A 135 -3.38 16.96 4.35
CA PRO A 135 -2.08 16.49 4.80
C PRO A 135 -1.95 14.98 4.59
N TRP A 136 -0.81 14.55 4.03
CA TRP A 136 -0.48 13.14 3.84
C TRP A 136 1.01 12.87 4.08
N GLY A 137 1.33 11.59 4.25
CA GLY A 137 2.69 11.11 4.44
C GLY A 137 2.80 9.62 4.12
N PHE A 138 4.01 9.19 3.80
CA PHE A 138 4.32 7.79 3.52
C PHE A 138 5.61 7.38 4.22
N SER A 139 5.75 6.09 4.50
CA SER A 139 7.05 5.49 4.88
C SER A 139 8.14 5.82 3.86
N ASN A 140 9.39 5.69 4.30
CA ASN A 140 10.58 6.19 3.59
C ASN A 140 10.62 7.73 3.44
N ASP A 141 9.71 8.46 4.09
CA ASP A 141 9.60 9.93 4.03
C ASP A 141 9.61 10.47 2.58
N GLN A 142 9.07 9.70 1.63
CA GLN A 142 9.20 10.01 0.22
C GLN A 142 8.34 11.23 -0.15
N SER A 143 8.96 12.26 -0.73
CA SER A 143 8.27 13.47 -1.19
C SER A 143 7.94 13.40 -2.68
N VAL A 144 6.65 13.31 -3.01
CA VAL A 144 6.17 13.30 -4.40
C VAL A 144 5.52 14.66 -4.73
N ILE A 145 5.99 15.31 -5.80
CA ILE A 145 5.47 16.61 -6.26
C ILE A 145 4.30 16.41 -7.25
N LEU A 146 4.27 15.27 -7.95
CA LEU A 146 3.25 14.92 -8.93
C LEU A 146 2.83 13.46 -8.75
N GLY A 147 1.54 13.24 -8.45
CA GLY A 147 0.97 11.91 -8.31
C GLY A 147 1.26 11.21 -6.98
N LEU A 148 0.71 10.01 -6.84
CA LEU A 148 0.97 9.11 -5.70
C LEU A 148 2.30 8.37 -5.94
N PRO A 149 3.05 8.03 -4.88
CA PRO A 149 4.21 7.16 -5.03
C PRO A 149 3.77 5.76 -5.48
N SER A 150 4.72 4.98 -6.01
CA SER A 150 4.56 3.53 -6.11
C SER A 150 4.89 2.89 -4.75
N PHE A 151 4.44 1.64 -4.55
CA PHE A 151 4.74 0.86 -3.35
C PHE A 151 6.26 0.80 -3.09
N GLU A 152 7.06 0.53 -4.12
CA GLU A 152 8.52 0.35 -4.02
C GLU A 152 9.22 1.63 -3.56
N ASN A 153 8.68 2.80 -3.92
CA ASN A 153 9.27 4.08 -3.52
C ASN A 153 9.11 4.36 -2.02
N VAL A 154 8.11 3.74 -1.39
CA VAL A 154 7.77 3.96 0.03
C VAL A 154 7.94 2.71 0.89
N ALA A 155 8.23 1.56 0.29
CA ALA A 155 8.42 0.31 1.01
C ALA A 155 9.62 0.41 1.97
N VAL A 156 9.43 -0.15 3.16
CA VAL A 156 10.45 -0.30 4.19
C VAL A 156 10.52 -1.76 4.61
N GLU A 157 11.72 -2.22 4.92
CA GLU A 157 11.94 -3.56 5.45
C GLU A 157 11.50 -3.63 6.91
N LEU A 158 10.64 -4.59 7.24
CA LEU A 158 10.23 -4.86 8.62
C LEU A 158 11.05 -6.01 9.20
N GLN A 159 11.56 -5.83 10.42
CA GLN A 159 12.41 -6.79 11.11
C GLN A 159 11.97 -6.98 12.57
N GLY A 160 12.08 -8.21 13.07
CA GLY A 160 11.75 -8.55 14.45
C GLY A 160 12.86 -8.15 15.44
N PRO A 161 12.56 -8.06 16.74
CA PRO A 161 11.23 -8.19 17.35
C PRO A 161 10.42 -6.89 17.34
N THR A 162 11.06 -5.75 17.03
CA THR A 162 10.40 -4.44 16.96
C THR A 162 11.02 -3.63 15.84
N THR A 163 10.18 -3.11 14.95
CA THR A 163 10.59 -2.13 13.94
C THR A 163 10.00 -0.77 14.28
N VAL A 164 10.79 0.29 14.16
CA VAL A 164 10.31 1.66 14.30
C VAL A 164 10.37 2.34 12.94
N VAL A 165 9.23 2.77 12.41
CA VAL A 165 9.14 3.52 11.16
C VAL A 165 8.73 4.96 11.48
N ARG A 166 9.48 5.91 10.90
CA ARG A 166 9.23 7.34 11.06
C ARG A 166 8.95 7.98 9.71
N PHE A 167 7.97 8.85 9.65
CA PHE A 167 7.75 9.70 8.48
C PHE A 167 7.00 10.99 8.84
N ARG A 168 7.07 11.95 7.94
CA ARG A 168 6.51 13.29 8.14
C ARG A 168 5.23 13.47 7.35
N MET A 169 4.25 14.09 7.99
CA MET A 169 3.04 14.57 7.34
C MET A 169 3.29 15.95 6.75
N GLY A 170 2.70 16.22 5.60
CA GLY A 170 2.73 17.55 5.02
C GLY A 170 1.73 17.69 3.89
N THR A 171 1.51 18.93 3.47
CA THR A 171 0.78 19.22 2.23
C THR A 171 1.76 19.31 1.06
N SER A 172 1.25 19.30 -0.17
CA SER A 172 2.10 19.46 -1.35
C SER A 172 2.95 20.74 -1.34
N LEU A 173 2.48 21.81 -0.68
CA LEU A 173 3.20 23.09 -0.59
C LEU A 173 4.40 22.99 0.34
N ASP A 174 4.22 22.38 1.51
CA ASP A 174 5.27 22.25 2.52
C ASP A 174 6.41 21.34 2.03
N ARG A 175 6.06 20.19 1.45
CA ARG A 175 7.07 19.19 1.02
C ARG A 175 7.85 19.61 -0.23
N SER A 176 7.33 20.54 -1.04
CA SER A 176 8.07 21.15 -2.16
C SER A 176 9.31 21.94 -1.71
N LYS A 177 9.26 22.55 -0.51
CA LYS A 177 10.37 23.31 0.08
C LYS A 177 11.45 22.39 0.64
N VAL A 178 11.04 21.33 1.35
CA VAL A 178 11.95 20.32 1.93
C VAL A 178 12.86 19.70 0.86
N ARG A 179 12.34 19.41 -0.34
CA ARG A 179 13.17 18.87 -1.44
C ARG A 179 14.20 19.87 -1.97
N ARG A 180 13.87 21.17 -1.99
CA ARG A 180 14.83 22.22 -2.42
C ARG A 180 15.97 22.33 -1.42
N GLU A 181 15.68 22.25 -0.13
CA GLU A 181 16.68 22.26 0.93
C GLU A 181 17.59 21.02 0.87
N ARG A 182 17.02 19.81 0.71
CA ARG A 182 17.84 18.59 0.54
C ARG A 182 18.72 18.60 -0.71
N ARG A 183 18.29 19.23 -1.81
CA ARG A 183 19.13 19.41 -3.01
C ARG A 183 20.18 20.52 -2.86
N GLY A 184 19.99 21.45 -1.93
CA GLY A 184 20.91 22.55 -1.65
C GLY A 184 21.91 22.26 -0.53
N ALA A 185 21.70 21.22 0.26
CA ALA A 185 22.66 20.78 1.27
C ALA A 185 23.88 20.15 0.60
N PRO A 186 25.11 20.67 0.81
CA PRO A 186 26.30 20.02 0.29
C PRO A 186 26.44 18.64 0.95
N GLU A 187 26.63 17.59 0.14
CA GLU A 187 27.02 16.28 0.64
C GLU A 187 28.27 16.44 1.49
N ALA A 188 28.17 16.13 2.78
CA ALA A 188 29.31 16.08 3.66
C ALA A 188 30.26 14.99 3.15
N SER A 189 31.27 15.42 2.40
CA SER A 189 32.35 14.58 1.89
C SER A 189 33.09 13.96 3.07
N SER A 190 32.82 12.68 3.32
CA SER A 190 33.62 11.83 4.17
C SER A 190 34.91 11.48 3.43
N ASN A 191 35.98 12.24 3.63
CA ASN A 191 37.33 11.78 3.36
C ASN A 191 38.16 11.90 4.63
N GLY A 192 38.04 10.88 5.47
CA GLY A 192 39.05 10.53 6.46
C GLY A 192 39.95 9.46 5.85
N THR A 193 41.19 9.83 5.53
CA THR A 193 42.30 8.87 5.44
C THR A 193 43.41 9.40 6.34
N THR A 194 43.48 8.81 7.52
CA THR A 194 44.67 8.76 8.36
C THR A 194 45.81 8.15 7.55
N GLN A 195 46.94 8.84 7.44
CA GLN A 195 48.20 8.20 7.11
C GLN A 195 49.25 8.62 8.14
N ASP A 196 49.57 7.63 8.95
CA ASP A 196 50.66 7.51 9.90
C ASP A 196 51.99 7.39 9.14
N SER A 197 53.00 8.19 9.51
CA SER A 197 54.47 7.94 9.48
C SER A 197 55.25 9.21 9.80
#